data_AF-A0A1S4BUI7-F1
#
_entry.id   AF-A0A1S4BUI7-F1
#
_cell.length_a   1.000
_cell.length_b   1.000
_cell.length_c   1.000
_cell.angle_alpha   90.00
_cell.angle_beta   90.00
_cell.angle_gamma   90.00
#
_symmetry.space_group_name_H-M   'P 1'
#
loop_
_entity.id
_entity.type
_entity.pdbx_description
1 polymer ?
#
loop_
_entity_poly.entity_id
_entity_poly.type
_entity_poly.pdbx_seq_one_letter_code
_entity_poly.pdbx_strand_id
1 'polypeptide(L)'
;MHEEYLTNDDGLMVSNSTWTYKIPTIDTIPQNFNVHLVNSGHHEKRVLSSKASGEPPLLLAASVHCATRAAVKAAREQLKVWGKLDESASEFYLDVPAILPVVKTQCGLDYVEKYLESLLTQKSN
;
A
#
# COMPACT_ATOMS: atom_id res chain seq x y z
N MET A 1 5.33 -0.57 3.48
CA MET A 1 5.81 -0.15 2.15
C MET A 1 6.58 1.15 2.29
N HIS A 2 7.68 1.13 3.05
CA HIS A 2 8.47 2.34 3.39
C HIS A 2 9.90 2.28 2.88
N GLU A 3 10.43 1.07 2.70
CA GLU A 3 11.80 0.86 2.23
C GLU A 3 11.92 1.20 0.75
N GLU A 4 12.82 2.13 0.43
CA GLU A 4 13.13 2.58 -0.92
C GLU A 4 14.65 2.64 -1.08
N TYR A 5 15.12 2.20 -2.24
CA TYR A 5 16.52 2.26 -2.62
C TYR A 5 16.70 3.34 -3.69
N LEU A 6 17.40 4.41 -3.33
CA LEU A 6 17.58 5.58 -4.20
C LEU A 6 19.01 5.64 -4.73
N THR A 7 19.15 5.90 -6.03
CA THR A 7 20.43 6.13 -6.73
C THR A 7 20.46 7.51 -7.37
N ASN A 8 21.63 8.14 -7.42
CA ASN A 8 21.83 9.37 -8.19
C ASN A 8 22.07 9.06 -9.68
N ASP A 9 22.22 10.10 -10.51
CA ASP A 9 22.46 9.96 -11.96
C ASP A 9 23.78 9.23 -12.28
N ASP A 10 24.74 9.21 -11.35
CA ASP A 10 26.01 8.49 -11.46
C ASP A 10 25.91 7.01 -11.03
N GLY A 11 24.73 6.54 -10.58
CA GLY A 11 24.49 5.19 -10.09
C GLY A 11 24.95 4.93 -8.64
N LEU A 12 25.31 5.97 -7.89
CA LEU A 12 25.70 5.88 -6.48
C LEU A 12 24.47 5.87 -5.57
N MET A 13 24.54 5.05 -4.52
CA MET A 13 23.48 4.93 -3.51
C MET A 13 23.35 6.21 -2.67
N VAL A 14 22.16 6.80 -2.67
CA VAL A 14 21.81 7.99 -1.88
C VAL A 14 21.36 7.60 -0.46
N SER A 15 20.66 6.48 -0.31
CA SER A 15 20.11 6.00 0.96
C SER A 15 21.14 5.22 1.80
N ASN A 16 22.25 5.86 2.20
CA ASN A 16 23.38 5.20 2.88
C ASN A 16 23.34 5.24 4.42
N SER A 17 22.23 5.64 5.03
CA SER A 17 22.11 5.78 6.49
C SER A 17 20.72 5.38 6.98
N THR A 18 20.58 5.07 8.27
CA THR A 18 19.29 4.84 8.94
C THR A 18 18.39 6.09 8.93
N TRP A 19 18.98 7.27 8.69
CA TRP A 19 18.23 8.50 8.48
C TRP A 19 17.53 8.55 7.11
N THR A 20 18.08 7.88 6.09
CA THR A 20 17.59 7.93 4.70
C THR A 20 16.92 6.63 4.26
N TYR A 21 17.29 5.47 4.80
CA TYR A 21 16.64 4.18 4.57
C TYR A 21 15.75 3.79 5.75
N LYS A 22 14.45 3.60 5.51
CA LYS A 22 13.43 3.42 6.56
C LYS A 22 12.85 2.01 6.55
N ILE A 23 13.36 1.17 7.45
CA ILE A 23 12.76 -0.14 7.76
C ILE A 23 11.42 0.01 8.49
N PRO A 24 10.54 -1.00 8.43
CA PRO A 24 9.35 -1.07 9.26
C PRO A 24 9.67 -0.93 10.76
N THR A 25 8.96 -0.04 11.44
CA THR A 25 9.02 0.19 12.90
C THR A 25 7.70 -0.22 13.56
N ILE A 26 7.61 -0.07 14.89
CA ILE A 26 6.40 -0.33 15.68
C ILE A 26 5.16 0.45 15.19
N ASP A 27 5.35 1.58 14.52
CA ASP A 27 4.23 2.39 14.01
C ASP A 27 3.70 1.88 12.66
N THR A 28 4.42 0.95 12.02
CA THR A 28 4.10 0.44 10.68
C THR A 28 3.45 -0.94 10.69
N ILE A 29 3.37 -1.60 11.85
CA ILE A 29 2.67 -2.88 11.98
C ILE A 29 1.14 -2.67 11.98
N PRO A 30 0.36 -3.64 11.49
CA PRO A 30 -1.10 -3.57 11.60
C PRO A 30 -1.52 -3.49 13.07
N GLN A 31 -2.44 -2.58 13.39
CA GLN A 31 -2.99 -2.45 14.75
C GLN A 31 -3.59 -3.77 15.25
N ASN A 32 -4.28 -4.48 14.38
CA ASN A 32 -4.80 -5.83 14.63
C ASN A 32 -4.01 -6.82 13.78
N PHE A 33 -3.11 -7.58 14.40
CA PHE A 33 -2.28 -8.58 13.73
C PHE A 33 -2.62 -9.99 14.23
N ASN A 34 -3.41 -10.72 13.45
CA ASN A 34 -3.90 -12.06 13.79
C ASN A 34 -3.10 -13.14 13.05
N VAL A 35 -2.57 -14.12 13.78
CA VAL A 35 -1.80 -15.24 13.21
C VAL A 35 -2.36 -16.55 13.75
N HIS A 36 -2.64 -17.49 12.85
CA HIS A 36 -3.12 -18.82 13.19
C HIS A 36 -2.25 -19.88 12.51
N LEU A 37 -1.79 -20.87 13.28
CA LEU A 37 -1.09 -22.02 12.75
C LEU A 37 -2.10 -23.12 12.40
N VAL A 38 -2.16 -23.48 11.12
CA VAL A 38 -3.03 -24.57 10.67
C VAL A 38 -2.44 -25.91 11.07
N ASN A 39 -3.21 -26.71 11.81
CA ASN A 39 -2.85 -28.10 12.08
C ASN A 39 -3.09 -28.93 10.81
N SER A 40 -1.99 -29.27 10.12
CA SER A 40 -2.05 -30.08 8.90
C SER A 40 -1.94 -31.59 9.13
N GLY A 41 -2.07 -32.07 10.38
CA GLY A 41 -1.90 -33.48 10.73
C GLY A 41 -0.46 -33.98 10.66
N HIS A 42 -0.29 -35.29 10.72
CA HIS A 42 1.02 -35.96 10.66
C HIS A 42 1.59 -35.97 9.23
N HIS A 43 2.89 -35.71 9.10
CA HIS A 43 3.63 -35.73 7.84
C HIS A 43 4.85 -36.66 7.96
N GLU A 44 4.72 -37.89 7.45
CA GLU A 44 5.75 -38.94 7.56
C GLU A 44 7.09 -38.56 6.89
N LYS A 45 7.04 -37.81 5.78
CA LYS A 45 8.21 -37.45 4.98
C LYS A 45 9.02 -36.27 5.54
N ARG A 46 8.69 -35.78 6.73
CA ARG A 46 9.27 -34.54 7.28
C ARG A 46 9.78 -34.76 8.69
N VAL A 47 10.90 -34.12 9.01
CA VAL A 47 11.46 -34.15 10.36
C VAL A 47 10.41 -33.62 11.33
N LEU A 48 9.95 -34.49 12.23
CA LEU A 48 8.92 -34.19 13.23
C LEU A 48 7.64 -33.57 12.63
N SER A 49 7.28 -33.94 11.39
CA SER A 49 6.13 -33.36 10.67
C SER A 49 6.18 -31.83 10.46
N SER A 50 7.37 -31.23 10.48
CA SER A 50 7.57 -29.78 10.39
C SER A 50 7.39 -29.20 8.97
N LYS A 51 7.37 -27.86 8.86
CA LYS A 51 7.33 -27.09 7.60
C LYS A 51 8.28 -25.91 7.68
N ALA A 52 8.95 -25.59 6.58
CA ALA A 52 9.71 -24.36 6.45
C ALA A 52 8.75 -23.16 6.46
N SER A 53 9.05 -22.16 7.30
CA SER A 53 8.23 -20.96 7.47
C SER A 53 9.02 -19.66 7.38
N GLY A 54 10.32 -19.69 7.05
CA GLY A 54 11.15 -18.49 6.99
C GLY A 54 10.71 -17.54 5.88
N GLU A 55 10.85 -17.98 4.63
CA GLU A 55 10.52 -17.18 3.44
C GLU A 55 9.01 -17.14 3.08
N PRO A 56 8.22 -18.23 3.20
CA PRO A 56 6.85 -18.23 2.68
C PRO A 56 5.95 -17.09 3.21
N PRO A 57 5.99 -16.70 4.49
CA PRO A 57 5.18 -15.59 5.00
C PRO A 57 5.55 -14.22 4.43
N LEU A 58 6.77 -14.04 3.91
CA LEU A 58 7.21 -12.74 3.36
C LEU A 58 6.31 -12.31 2.19
N LEU A 59 5.90 -13.25 1.35
CA LEU A 59 5.00 -12.96 0.22
C LEU A 59 3.63 -12.46 0.69
N LEU A 60 3.17 -12.83 1.89
CA LEU A 60 1.89 -12.38 2.43
C LEU A 60 1.85 -10.86 2.66
N ALA A 61 3.01 -10.21 2.80
CA ALA A 61 3.09 -8.75 2.93
C ALA A 61 2.57 -8.02 1.67
N ALA A 62 2.55 -8.67 0.50
CA ALA A 62 1.93 -8.13 -0.71
C ALA A 62 0.43 -7.85 -0.56
N SER A 63 -0.24 -8.48 0.42
CA SER A 63 -1.63 -8.18 0.76
C SER A 63 -1.84 -6.70 1.12
N VAL A 64 -0.89 -6.08 1.83
CA VAL A 64 -0.96 -4.67 2.20
C VAL A 64 -0.87 -3.79 0.95
N HIS A 65 -0.03 -4.15 -0.01
CA HIS A 65 0.07 -3.45 -1.31
C HIS A 65 -1.23 -3.55 -2.11
N CYS A 66 -1.83 -4.73 -2.19
CA CYS A 66 -3.12 -4.92 -2.83
C CYS A 66 -4.24 -4.12 -2.14
N ALA A 67 -4.24 -4.05 -0.81
CA ALA A 67 -5.18 -3.24 -0.04
C ALA A 67 -5.02 -1.74 -0.34
N THR A 68 -3.78 -1.23 -0.39
CA THR A 68 -3.51 0.16 -0.78
C THR A 68 -3.97 0.45 -2.20
N ARG A 69 -3.71 -0.45 -3.16
CA ARG A 69 -4.21 -0.30 -4.54
C ARG A 69 -5.74 -0.23 -4.59
N ALA A 70 -6.44 -1.08 -3.83
CA ALA A 70 -7.90 -1.02 -3.75
C ALA A 70 -8.39 0.30 -3.13
N ALA A 71 -7.72 0.80 -2.09
CA ALA A 71 -8.06 2.08 -1.45
C ALA A 71 -7.85 3.27 -2.40
N VAL A 72 -6.75 3.29 -3.16
CA VAL A 72 -6.50 4.33 -4.18
C VAL A 72 -7.58 4.28 -5.27
N LYS A 73 -7.98 3.08 -5.72
CA LYS A 73 -9.07 2.92 -6.69
C LYS A 73 -10.37 3.55 -6.16
N ALA A 74 -10.76 3.24 -4.93
CA ALA A 74 -11.96 3.79 -4.30
C ALA A 74 -11.87 5.32 -4.13
N ALA A 75 -10.71 5.85 -3.73
CA ALA A 75 -10.49 7.29 -3.64
C ALA A 75 -10.68 7.99 -5.00
N ARG A 76 -10.15 7.41 -6.08
CA ARG A 76 -10.32 7.96 -7.44
C ARG A 76 -11.78 7.89 -7.90
N GLU A 77 -12.50 6.83 -7.56
CA GLU A 77 -13.95 6.74 -7.83
C GLU A 77 -14.73 7.83 -7.09
N GLN A 78 -14.40 8.08 -5.81
CA GLN A 78 -15.01 9.14 -5.02
C GLN A 78 -14.72 10.54 -5.58
N LEU A 79 -13.50 10.80 -6.05
CA LEU A 79 -13.13 12.05 -6.68
C LEU A 79 -13.97 12.31 -7.96
N LYS A 80 -14.28 11.27 -8.73
CA LYS A 80 -15.17 11.41 -9.91
C LYS A 80 -16.57 11.83 -9.54
N VAL A 81 -17.12 11.27 -8.46
CA VAL A 81 -18.46 11.62 -7.96
C VAL A 81 -18.52 13.12 -7.60
N TRP A 82 -17.47 13.65 -6.96
CA TRP A 82 -17.41 15.07 -6.61
C TRP A 82 -17.10 15.99 -7.80
N GLY A 83 -16.20 15.56 -8.68
CA GLY A 83 -15.69 16.36 -9.80
C GLY A 83 -16.54 16.33 -11.07
N LYS A 84 -17.57 15.46 -11.16
CA LYS A 84 -18.39 15.23 -12.37
C LYS A 84 -17.53 14.97 -13.63
N LEU A 85 -16.44 14.21 -13.48
CA LEU A 85 -15.54 13.84 -14.59
C LEU A 85 -16.08 12.63 -15.34
N ASP A 86 -16.17 12.73 -16.67
CA ASP A 86 -16.71 11.70 -17.57
C ASP A 86 -15.91 10.38 -17.59
N GLU A 87 -16.66 9.31 -17.90
CA GLU A 87 -16.48 7.87 -17.68
C GLU A 87 -15.22 7.15 -18.19
N SER A 88 -14.17 7.83 -18.65
CA SER A 88 -12.93 7.10 -18.98
C SER A 88 -12.15 6.79 -17.70
N ALA A 89 -12.37 5.60 -17.15
CA ALA A 89 -11.54 5.11 -16.06
C ALA A 89 -10.10 4.98 -16.56
N SER A 90 -9.25 5.95 -16.22
CA SER A 90 -7.81 5.77 -16.33
C SER A 90 -7.43 4.66 -15.36
N GLU A 91 -7.24 3.47 -15.92
CA GLU A 91 -6.41 2.42 -15.33
C GLU A 91 -5.16 3.09 -14.76
N PHE A 92 -4.85 2.80 -13.50
CA PHE A 92 -3.67 3.35 -12.85
C PHE A 92 -2.79 2.20 -12.40
N TYR A 93 -1.50 2.40 -12.55
CA TYR A 93 -0.49 1.48 -12.06
C TYR A 93 0.04 2.01 -10.72
N LEU A 94 0.16 1.12 -9.74
CA LEU A 94 0.77 1.45 -8.45
C LEU A 94 2.09 0.70 -8.34
N ASP A 95 3.17 1.43 -8.57
CA ASP A 95 4.52 0.90 -8.45
C ASP A 95 4.85 0.43 -7.02
N VAL A 96 5.85 -0.43 -6.93
CA VAL A 96 6.45 -0.86 -5.66
C VAL A 96 7.81 -0.16 -5.53
N PRO A 97 8.12 0.48 -4.39
CA PRO A 97 7.32 0.57 -3.17
C PRO A 97 6.19 1.63 -3.25
N ALA A 98 5.00 1.29 -2.75
CA ALA A 98 3.89 2.25 -2.64
C ALA A 98 4.07 3.16 -1.41
N ILE A 99 5.05 4.04 -1.47
CA ILE A 99 5.35 5.05 -0.44
C ILE A 99 4.29 6.15 -0.41
N LEU A 100 4.22 6.89 0.70
CA LEU A 100 3.22 7.94 0.91
C LEU A 100 3.13 8.97 -0.24
N PRO A 101 4.25 9.54 -0.76
CA PRO A 101 4.17 10.47 -1.89
C PRO A 101 3.55 9.85 -3.14
N VAL A 102 3.92 8.61 -3.47
CA VAL A 102 3.37 7.87 -4.63
C VAL A 102 1.87 7.66 -4.46
N VAL A 103 1.45 7.15 -3.31
CA VAL A 103 0.02 6.92 -3.00
C VAL A 103 -0.76 8.23 -3.05
N LYS A 104 -0.23 9.32 -2.49
CA LYS A 104 -0.89 10.63 -2.50
C LYS A 104 -1.08 11.18 -3.91
N THR A 105 -0.06 11.07 -4.75
CA THR A 105 -0.15 11.47 -6.17
C THR A 105 -1.19 10.64 -6.91
N GLN A 106 -1.25 9.32 -6.66
CA GLN A 106 -2.22 8.44 -7.32
C GLN A 106 -3.67 8.67 -6.88
N CYS A 107 -3.90 9.11 -5.63
CA CYS A 107 -5.22 9.47 -5.12
C CYS A 107 -5.76 10.82 -5.63
N GLY A 108 -4.88 11.72 -6.10
CA GLY A 108 -5.22 13.09 -6.46
C GLY A 108 -4.77 14.14 -5.42
N LEU A 109 -4.23 15.24 -5.92
CA LEU A 109 -3.74 16.35 -5.09
C LEU A 109 -4.87 17.30 -4.67
N ASP A 110 -5.90 17.44 -5.51
CA ASP A 110 -7.08 18.30 -5.40
C ASP A 110 -8.22 17.69 -4.57
N TYR A 111 -7.99 16.53 -3.96
CA TYR A 111 -9.02 15.75 -3.25
C TYR A 111 -9.76 16.57 -2.17
N VAL A 112 -9.04 17.42 -1.43
CA VAL A 112 -9.61 18.25 -0.37
C VAL A 112 -10.49 19.36 -0.97
N GLU A 113 -10.03 19.98 -2.06
CA GLU A 113 -10.78 21.05 -2.74
C GLU A 113 -12.10 20.51 -3.31
N LYS A 114 -12.04 19.38 -4.02
CA LYS A 114 -13.22 18.69 -4.56
C LYS A 114 -14.21 18.25 -3.48
N TYR A 115 -13.69 17.79 -2.34
CA TYR A 115 -14.54 17.49 -1.20
C TYR A 115 -15.28 18.73 -0.68
N LEU A 116 -14.58 19.84 -0.47
CA LEU A 116 -15.18 21.09 0.00
C LEU A 116 -16.21 21.66 -0.99
N GLU A 117 -15.90 21.64 -2.29
CA GLU A 117 -16.84 22.01 -3.36
C GLU A 117 -18.13 21.18 -3.29
N SER A 118 -18.01 19.87 -3.06
CA SER A 118 -19.16 18.97 -2.95
C SER A 118 -20.07 19.32 -1.75
N LEU A 119 -19.48 19.67 -0.60
CA LEU A 119 -20.22 20.07 0.60
C LEU A 119 -20.96 21.40 0.40
N LEU A 120 -20.33 22.38 -0.25
CA LEU A 120 -20.96 23.66 -0.58
C LEU A 120 -22.16 23.47 -1.52
N THR A 121 -22.00 22.59 -2.51
CA THR A 121 -23.08 22.27 -3.47
C THR A 121 -24.27 21.60 -2.78
N GLN A 122 -24.05 20.75 -1.77
CA GLN A 122 -25.13 20.13 -1.00
C GLN A 122 -25.89 21.12 -0.11
N LYS A 123 -25.22 22.15 0.43
CA LYS A 123 -25.84 23.14 1.33
C LYS A 123 -26.69 24.19 0.59
N SER A 124 -26.49 24.33 -0.72
CA SER A 124 -27.23 25.27 -1.57
C SER A 124 -28.55 24.71 -2.14
N ASN A 125 -28.82 23.42 -1.94
CA ASN A 125 -30.08 22.75 -2.27
C ASN A 125 -30.91 22.52 -1.00
#